data_AF-A0A6S6WE26-F1
#
_entry.id   AF-A0A6S6WE26-F1
#
_cell.length_a   1.000
_cell.length_b   1.000
_cell.length_c   1.000
_cell.angle_alpha   90.00
_cell.angle_beta   90.00
_cell.angle_gamma   90.00
#
_symmetry.space_group_name_H-M   'P 1'
#
loop_
_entity.id
_entity.type
_entity.pdbx_description
1 polymer ?
#
loop_
_entity_poly.entity_id
_entity_poly.type
_entity_poly.pdbx_seq_one_letter_code
_entity_poly.pdbx_strand_id
1 'polypeptide(L)'
;MCFYDQHRFACGDWKWGHFRQHCAKEYRIGETCGMKLIMQTVPTGTFCKLCEKINTKQRRRAAEVDRVGRWQREPHKFGASIEKSMEMIRGLDGEIYELTCERNRRLQAIH
;
A
#
# COMPACT_ATOMS: atom_id res chain seq x y z
N MET A 1 -15.72 4.70 26.07
CA MET A 1 -15.41 4.10 24.75
C MET A 1 -15.97 4.99 23.66
N CYS A 2 -15.13 5.65 22.88
CA CYS A 2 -15.56 6.58 21.85
C CYS A 2 -15.71 5.85 20.52
N PHE A 3 -16.73 6.21 19.75
CA PHE A 3 -17.08 5.55 18.49
C PHE A 3 -16.48 6.30 17.30
N TYR A 4 -15.85 5.56 16.39
CA TYR A 4 -15.23 6.07 15.18
C TYR A 4 -15.63 5.23 13.98
N ASP A 5 -15.51 5.81 12.79
CA ASP A 5 -15.56 5.02 11.56
C ASP A 5 -14.27 4.23 11.36
N GLN A 6 -14.39 3.15 10.62
CA GLN A 6 -13.29 2.40 10.04
C GLN A 6 -13.31 2.61 8.53
N HIS A 7 -12.28 3.20 7.96
CA HIS A 7 -12.14 3.30 6.50
C HIS A 7 -11.37 2.08 6.00
N ARG A 8 -12.02 1.23 5.21
CA ARG A 8 -11.43 -0.01 4.68
C ARG A 8 -11.03 0.18 3.21
N PHE A 9 -9.76 -0.05 2.93
CA PHE A 9 -9.20 0.01 1.59
C PHE A 9 -9.55 -1.24 0.78
N ALA A 10 -9.46 -1.15 -0.55
CA ALA A 10 -9.73 -2.26 -1.47
C ALA A 10 -8.77 -3.45 -1.27
N CYS A 11 -7.57 -3.21 -0.75
CA CYS A 11 -6.60 -4.27 -0.40
C CYS A 11 -6.88 -4.95 0.95
N GLY A 12 -7.93 -4.56 1.67
CA GLY A 12 -8.28 -5.10 2.99
C GLY A 12 -7.64 -4.40 4.18
N ASP A 13 -6.60 -3.59 3.96
CA ASP A 13 -6.03 -2.67 4.96
C ASP A 13 -7.08 -1.64 5.43
N TRP A 14 -6.88 -1.02 6.58
CA TRP A 14 -7.83 -0.03 7.09
C TRP A 14 -7.16 1.08 7.91
N LYS A 15 -7.88 2.18 8.13
CA LYS A 15 -7.49 3.26 9.04
C LYS A 15 -8.69 3.79 9.81
N TRP A 16 -8.45 4.39 10.96
CA TRP A 16 -9.48 5.14 11.68
C TRP A 16 -10.01 6.28 10.80
N GLY A 17 -11.34 6.35 10.73
CA GLY A 17 -12.10 7.38 10.06
C GLY A 17 -12.58 8.45 11.04
N HIS A 18 -13.71 9.07 10.71
CA HIS A 18 -14.25 10.19 11.47
C HIS A 18 -14.75 9.77 12.87
N PHE A 19 -14.67 10.68 13.83
CA PHE A 19 -15.31 10.50 15.14
C PHE A 19 -16.84 10.55 15.00
N ARG A 20 -17.56 9.61 15.59
CA ARG A 20 -19.01 9.56 15.50
C ARG A 20 -19.69 10.02 16.77
N GLN A 21 -19.32 9.43 17.90
CA GLN A 21 -20.08 9.60 19.13
C GLN A 21 -19.21 9.38 20.36
N HIS A 22 -19.44 10.20 21.40
CA HIS A 22 -18.96 9.91 22.76
C HIS A 22 -19.76 8.74 23.35
N CYS A 23 -19.14 7.88 24.19
CA CYS A 23 -19.96 6.92 24.94
C CYS A 23 -20.85 7.62 25.95
N ALA A 24 -21.98 6.98 26.27
CA ALA A 24 -22.89 7.38 27.34
C ALA A 24 -22.26 7.44 28.75
N LYS A 25 -21.08 6.84 28.95
CA LYS A 25 -20.38 6.82 30.25
C LYS A 25 -19.49 8.05 30.48
N GLU A 26 -19.18 8.81 29.44
CA GLU A 26 -18.28 9.99 29.54
C GLU A 26 -19.14 11.24 29.80
N TYR A 27 -19.13 11.73 31.04
CA TYR A 27 -19.92 12.91 31.45
C TYR A 27 -19.17 14.24 31.22
N ARG A 28 -17.84 14.21 31.02
CA ARG A 28 -17.02 15.43 30.89
C ARG A 28 -16.85 15.85 29.43
N ILE A 29 -17.24 17.09 29.15
CA ILE A 29 -17.00 17.79 27.90
C ILE A 29 -15.49 18.10 27.82
N GLY A 30 -14.77 17.44 26.91
CA GLY A 30 -13.36 17.75 26.59
C GLY A 30 -12.38 16.59 26.68
N GLU A 31 -12.74 15.46 27.30
CA GLU A 31 -11.88 14.27 27.36
C GLU A 31 -12.43 13.17 26.43
N THR A 32 -11.68 12.81 25.39
CA THR A 32 -11.95 11.57 24.65
C THR A 32 -11.48 10.40 25.48
N CYS A 33 -12.35 9.42 25.74
CA CYS A 33 -11.92 8.21 26.41
C CYS A 33 -10.75 7.55 25.65
N GLY A 34 -9.83 6.89 26.34
CA GLY A 34 -8.66 6.26 25.71
C GLY A 34 -8.97 5.08 24.76
N MET A 35 -10.20 4.56 24.78
CA MET A 35 -10.59 3.35 24.04
C MET A 35 -11.47 3.68 22.82
N LYS A 36 -11.00 3.34 21.62
CA LYS A 36 -11.72 3.56 20.35
C LYS A 36 -12.49 2.31 19.92
N LEU A 37 -13.75 2.49 19.55
CA LEU A 37 -14.61 1.45 19.00
C LEU A 37 -15.02 1.80 17.57
N ILE A 38 -15.28 0.78 16.76
CA ILE A 38 -15.79 0.93 15.40
C ILE A 38 -17.31 1.04 15.45
N MET A 39 -17.87 2.06 14.83
CA MET A 39 -19.33 2.20 14.63
C MET A 39 -19.76 1.78 13.23
N GLN A 40 -19.02 2.24 12.21
CA GLN A 40 -19.31 1.92 10.82
C GLN A 40 -18.02 1.65 10.05
N THR A 41 -18.01 0.61 9.21
CA THR A 41 -16.95 0.39 8.23
C THR A 41 -17.36 0.99 6.89
N VAL A 42 -16.60 1.96 6.42
CA VAL A 42 -16.80 2.66 5.15
C VAL A 42 -15.77 2.16 4.13
N PRO A 43 -16.18 1.55 3.01
CA PRO A 43 -15.26 1.18 1.94
C PRO A 43 -14.75 2.43 1.23
N THR A 44 -13.43 2.57 1.06
CA THR A 44 -12.86 3.76 0.40
C THR A 44 -12.87 3.64 -1.13
N GLY A 45 -13.01 2.44 -1.69
CA GLY A 45 -12.88 2.17 -3.12
C GLY A 45 -11.46 2.32 -3.68
N THR A 46 -10.48 2.67 -2.84
CA THR A 46 -9.09 2.94 -3.22
C THR A 46 -8.13 1.94 -2.59
N PHE A 47 -6.95 1.77 -3.19
CA PHE A 47 -5.86 1.03 -2.58
C PHE A 47 -5.21 1.84 -1.46
N CYS A 48 -4.61 1.17 -0.48
CA CYS A 48 -3.80 1.87 0.51
C CYS A 48 -2.51 2.40 -0.13
N LYS A 49 -1.89 3.42 0.49
CA LYS A 49 -0.66 4.05 -0.01
C LYS A 49 0.47 3.05 -0.29
N LEU A 50 0.55 1.97 0.50
CA LEU A 50 1.55 0.92 0.29
C LEU A 50 1.29 0.15 -1.00
N CYS A 51 0.04 -0.25 -1.24
CA CYS A 51 -0.36 -0.92 -2.48
C CYS A 51 -0.22 0.00 -3.71
N GLU A 52 -0.51 1.30 -3.57
CA GLU A 52 -0.27 2.28 -4.64
C GLU A 52 1.22 2.39 -5.01
N LYS A 53 2.12 2.38 -4.01
CA LYS A 53 3.57 2.35 -4.23
C LYS A 53 3.99 1.06 -4.94
N ILE A 54 3.49 -0.10 -4.51
CA ILE A 54 3.77 -1.40 -5.16
C ILE A 54 3.33 -1.36 -6.63
N ASN A 55 2.09 -0.94 -6.90
CA ASN A 55 1.53 -0.84 -8.25
C ASN A 55 2.38 0.08 -9.14
N THR A 56 2.84 1.22 -8.61
CA THR A 56 3.70 2.15 -9.34
C THR A 56 5.02 1.49 -9.74
N LYS A 57 5.66 0.77 -8.81
CA LYS A 57 6.92 0.06 -9.09
C LYS A 57 6.72 -1.10 -10.06
N GLN A 58 5.63 -1.86 -9.93
CA GLN A 58 5.28 -2.94 -10.86
C GLN A 58 5.10 -2.43 -12.29
N ARG A 59 4.40 -1.31 -12.49
CA ARG A 59 4.27 -0.68 -13.82
C ARG A 59 5.62 -0.24 -14.37
N ARG A 60 6.46 0.38 -13.55
CA ARG A 60 7.82 0.79 -13.96
C ARG A 60 8.67 -0.42 -14.35
N ARG A 61 8.59 -1.50 -13.57
CA ARG A 61 9.28 -2.77 -13.86
C ARG A 61 8.83 -3.35 -15.18
N ALA A 62 7.51 -3.44 -15.42
CA ALA A 62 6.95 -3.95 -16.68
C ALA A 62 7.47 -3.14 -17.88
N ALA A 63 7.50 -1.81 -17.77
CA ALA A 63 8.02 -0.95 -18.83
C ALA A 63 9.52 -1.17 -19.12
N GLU A 64 10.34 -1.45 -18.10
CA GLU A 64 11.76 -1.81 -18.30
C GLU A 64 11.93 -3.20 -18.91
N VAL A 65 11.12 -4.18 -18.49
CA VAL A 65 11.11 -5.53 -19.09
C VAL A 65 10.75 -5.46 -20.57
N ASP A 66 9.71 -4.70 -20.93
CA ASP A 66 9.31 -4.49 -22.32
C ASP A 66 10.41 -3.77 -23.12
N ARG A 67 11.12 -2.83 -22.49
CA ARG A 67 12.26 -2.15 -23.11
C ARG A 67 13.40 -3.12 -23.42
N VAL A 68 13.78 -3.97 -22.47
CA VAL A 68 14.80 -5.00 -22.66
C VAL A 68 14.37 -5.99 -23.74
N GLY A 69 13.13 -6.46 -23.72
CA GLY A 69 12.61 -7.40 -24.72
C GLY A 69 12.67 -6.86 -26.16
N ARG A 70 12.49 -5.54 -26.35
CA ARG A 70 12.68 -4.89 -27.66
C ARG A 70 14.15 -4.85 -28.07
N TRP A 71 15.06 -4.50 -27.16
CA TRP A 71 16.48 -4.34 -27.46
C TRP A 71 17.24 -5.65 -27.61
N GLN A 72 16.78 -6.73 -26.98
CA GLN A 72 17.41 -8.06 -27.10
C GLN A 72 17.44 -8.59 -28.55
N ARG A 73 16.64 -8.03 -29.46
CA ARG A 73 16.68 -8.37 -30.89
C ARG A 73 17.91 -7.81 -31.61
N GLU A 74 18.55 -6.77 -31.07
CA GLU A 74 19.75 -6.13 -31.62
C GLU A 74 20.82 -5.94 -30.51
N PRO A 75 21.34 -7.03 -29.91
CA PRO A 75 22.16 -6.95 -28.70
C PRO A 75 23.47 -6.18 -28.89
N HIS A 76 24.06 -6.25 -30.08
CA HIS A 76 25.30 -5.52 -30.42
C HIS A 76 25.13 -3.99 -30.40
N LYS A 77 23.91 -3.48 -30.55
CA LYS A 77 23.61 -2.05 -30.56
C LYS A 77 23.24 -1.50 -29.18
N PHE A 78 22.69 -2.36 -28.32
CA PHE A 78 22.08 -1.94 -27.05
C PHE A 78 22.66 -2.62 -25.82
N GLY A 79 23.76 -3.37 -25.91
CA GLY A 79 24.34 -4.14 -24.80
C GLY A 79 24.40 -3.39 -23.45
N ALA A 80 25.04 -2.21 -23.42
CA ALA A 80 25.13 -1.40 -22.21
C ALA A 80 23.78 -0.88 -21.69
N SER A 81 22.83 -0.59 -22.59
CA SER A 81 21.49 -0.15 -22.20
C SER A 81 20.65 -1.30 -21.65
N ILE A 82 20.82 -2.49 -22.22
CA ILE A 82 20.20 -3.73 -21.74
C ILE A 82 20.70 -4.06 -20.33
N GLU A 83 22.01 -4.02 -20.11
CA GLU A 83 22.61 -4.25 -18.78
C GLU A 83 22.06 -3.29 -17.73
N LYS A 84 22.06 -1.98 -18.02
CA LYS A 84 21.51 -0.95 -17.13
C LYS A 84 20.02 -1.16 -16.82
N SER A 85 19.21 -1.51 -17.82
CA SER A 85 17.79 -1.81 -17.58
C SER A 85 17.62 -3.09 -16.77
N MET A 86 18.46 -4.12 -16.94
CA MET A 86 18.43 -5.32 -16.09
C MET A 86 18.78 -5.03 -14.63
N GLU A 87 19.76 -4.17 -14.37
CA GLU A 87 20.05 -3.67 -13.01
C GLU A 87 18.85 -2.94 -12.41
N MET A 88 18.20 -2.08 -13.19
CA MET A 88 16.99 -1.38 -12.73
C MET A 88 15.86 -2.34 -12.41
N ILE A 89 15.63 -3.38 -13.24
CA ILE A 89 14.64 -4.42 -12.99
C ILE A 89 14.95 -5.14 -11.68
N ARG A 90 16.20 -5.56 -11.46
CA ARG A 90 16.64 -6.23 -10.22
C ARG A 90 16.39 -5.36 -8.99
N GLY A 91 16.71 -4.07 -9.06
CA GLY A 91 16.43 -3.12 -7.98
C GLY A 91 14.93 -2.98 -7.69
N LEU A 92 14.12 -2.82 -8.74
CA LEU A 92 12.66 -2.74 -8.61
C LEU A 92 12.06 -4.02 -8.03
N ASP A 93 12.59 -5.19 -8.39
CA ASP A 93 12.15 -6.48 -7.85
C ASP A 93 12.39 -6.58 -6.34
N GLY A 94 13.58 -6.17 -5.88
CA GLY A 94 13.88 -6.10 -4.44
C GLY A 94 12.93 -5.17 -3.69
N GLU A 95 12.73 -3.96 -4.19
CA GLU A 95 11.82 -2.98 -3.58
C GLU A 95 10.36 -3.47 -3.56
N ILE A 96 9.88 -4.09 -4.65
CA ILE A 96 8.52 -4.66 -4.71
C ILE A 96 8.38 -5.79 -3.69
N TYR A 97 9.39 -6.64 -3.54
CA TYR A 97 9.39 -7.73 -2.58
C TYR A 97 9.29 -7.20 -1.14
N GLU A 98 10.13 -6.24 -0.76
CA GLU A 98 10.13 -5.64 0.57
C GLU A 98 8.77 -5.01 0.92
N LEU A 99 8.21 -4.21 0.00
CA LEU A 99 6.90 -3.60 0.19
C LEU A 99 5.78 -4.64 0.29
N THR A 100 5.89 -5.73 -0.45
CA THR A 100 4.92 -6.85 -0.40
C THR A 100 4.99 -7.58 0.94
N CYS A 101 6.20 -7.82 1.45
CA CYS A 101 6.41 -8.38 2.79
C CYS A 101 5.85 -7.44 3.87
N GLU A 102 6.09 -6.13 3.77
CA GLU A 102 5.47 -5.14 4.67
C GLU A 102 3.93 -5.21 4.62
N ARG A 103 3.35 -5.26 3.42
CA ARG A 103 1.90 -5.37 3.24
C ARG A 103 1.36 -6.61 3.93
N ASN A 104 2.00 -7.76 3.73
CA ASN A 104 1.56 -9.02 4.33
C ASN A 104 1.66 -8.98 5.86
N ARG A 105 2.73 -8.39 6.42
CA ARG A 105 2.87 -8.18 7.87
C ARG A 105 1.75 -7.31 8.44
N ARG A 106 1.42 -6.21 7.76
CA ARG A 106 0.31 -5.32 8.18
C ARG A 106 -1.03 -6.05 8.17
N LEU A 107 -1.29 -6.86 7.16
CA LEU A 107 -2.52 -7.65 7.06
C LEU A 107 -2.60 -8.74 8.14
N GLN A 108 -1.49 -9.40 8.46
CA GLN A 108 -1.44 -10.38 9.55
C GLN A 108 -1.66 -9.73 10.92
N ALA A 109 -1.14 -8.52 11.16
CA ALA A 109 -1.34 -7.82 12.43
C ALA A 109 -2.80 -7.34 12.66
N ILE A 110 -3.66 -7.43 11.65
CA ILE A 110 -5.08 -7.08 11.73
C ILE A 110 -5.94 -8.30 12.15
N HIS A 111 -5.39 -9.52 12.05
CA HIS A 111 -6.03 -10.78 12.45
C HIS A 111 -5.51 -11.27 13.80
#